data_AF-A0AAU1BEA4-F1
#
_entry.id   AF-A0AAU1BEA4-F1
#
_cell.length_a   1.000
_cell.length_b   1.000
_cell.length_c   1.000
_cell.angle_alpha   90.00
_cell.angle_beta   90.00
_cell.angle_gamma   90.00
#
_symmetry.space_group_name_H-M   'P 1'
#
loop_
_entity.id
_entity.type
_entity.pdbx_description
1 polymer ?
#
loop_
_entity_poly.entity_id
_entity_poly.type
_entity_poly.pdbx_seq_one_letter_code
_entity_poly.pdbx_strand_id
1 'polypeptide(L)'
;MHRSVPVLLVAVAVTGSFAVPAAADGPTPITSPYVQAAADVSADGALKRAKNIDWVRHVDTGRYCVNVSDQVNVAFSVVQVELPNSNRRSFSTAPNPVCGANTVTVYTYDLKGSYVDNPFTVAVL
;
A
#
# COMPACT_ATOMS: atom_id res chain seq x y z
N MET A 1 57.60 -48.19 16.59
CA MET A 1 57.79 -46.85 17.19
C MET A 1 56.50 -46.07 17.00
N HIS A 2 55.66 -46.02 18.03
CA HIS A 2 54.34 -45.38 17.99
C HIS A 2 54.46 -43.88 18.22
N ARG A 3 53.81 -43.07 17.38
CA ARG A 3 53.66 -41.62 17.59
C ARG A 3 52.20 -41.26 17.44
N SER A 4 51.53 -41.11 18.57
CA SER A 4 50.14 -40.68 18.70
C SER A 4 50.06 -39.16 18.60
N VAL A 5 49.24 -38.61 17.71
CA VAL A 5 48.93 -37.18 17.62
C VAL A 5 47.49 -36.97 18.07
N PRO A 6 47.19 -36.16 19.10
CA PRO A 6 45.82 -35.86 19.48
C PRO A 6 45.31 -34.70 18.62
N VAL A 7 44.25 -34.94 17.83
CA VAL A 7 43.52 -33.89 17.11
C VAL A 7 42.39 -33.42 18.03
N LEU A 8 42.46 -32.16 18.48
CA LEU A 8 41.40 -31.50 19.24
C LEU A 8 40.15 -31.33 18.37
N LEU A 9 39.02 -31.86 18.84
CA LEU A 9 37.67 -31.56 18.34
C LEU A 9 37.24 -30.17 18.83
N VAL A 10 37.10 -29.21 17.92
CA VAL A 10 36.48 -27.91 18.20
C VAL A 10 35.00 -27.99 17.77
N ALA A 11 34.10 -28.00 18.74
CA ALA A 11 32.66 -27.94 18.51
C ALA A 11 32.24 -26.47 18.29
N VAL A 12 31.84 -26.12 17.07
CA VAL A 12 31.25 -24.82 16.74
C VAL A 12 29.74 -24.90 17.01
N ALA A 13 29.28 -24.27 18.09
CA ALA A 13 27.86 -24.07 18.35
C ALA A 13 27.34 -22.93 17.46
N VAL A 14 26.60 -23.28 16.40
CA VAL A 14 25.87 -22.31 15.59
C VAL A 14 24.63 -21.88 16.36
N THR A 15 24.71 -20.76 17.08
CA THR A 15 23.53 -20.06 17.59
C THR A 15 22.86 -19.33 16.43
N GLY A 16 21.92 -19.99 15.76
CA GLY A 16 21.07 -19.37 14.74
C GLY A 16 20.12 -18.37 15.41
N SER A 17 20.41 -17.08 15.28
CA SER A 17 19.49 -16.01 15.66
C SER A 17 18.32 -16.01 14.68
N PHE A 18 17.18 -16.58 15.08
CA PHE A 18 15.92 -16.39 14.36
C PHE A 18 15.50 -14.92 14.50
N ALA A 19 15.70 -14.14 13.44
CA ALA A 19 15.10 -12.81 13.34
C ALA A 19 13.59 -12.98 13.28
N VAL A 20 12.91 -12.59 14.36
CA VAL A 20 11.44 -12.52 14.40
C VAL A 20 11.04 -11.42 13.42
N PRO A 21 10.23 -11.69 12.37
CA PRO A 21 9.77 -10.64 11.48
C PRO A 21 8.94 -9.65 12.31
N ALA A 22 9.34 -8.39 12.30
CA ALA A 22 8.55 -7.32 12.91
C ALA A 22 7.17 -7.32 12.25
N ALA A 23 6.11 -7.40 13.06
CA ALA A 23 4.76 -7.22 12.57
C ALA A 23 4.68 -5.82 11.94
N ALA A 24 4.34 -5.76 10.66
CA ALA A 24 4.03 -4.49 10.02
C ALA A 24 2.75 -3.97 10.68
N ASP A 25 2.85 -2.84 11.38
CA ASP A 25 1.67 -2.14 11.89
C ASP A 25 0.73 -1.85 10.71
N GLY A 26 -0.51 -2.33 10.82
CA GLY A 26 -1.54 -2.09 9.82
C GLY A 26 -1.87 -0.59 9.71
N PRO A 27 -2.62 -0.19 8.67
CA PRO A 27 -3.01 1.20 8.51
C PRO A 27 -3.83 1.68 9.70
N THR A 28 -3.56 2.91 10.13
CA THR A 28 -4.33 3.52 11.24
C THR A 28 -5.79 3.75 10.82
N PRO A 29 -6.78 3.53 11.70
CA PRO A 29 -8.18 3.65 11.33
C PRO A 29 -8.59 5.11 11.07
N ILE A 30 -9.42 5.34 10.05
CA ILE A 30 -10.07 6.64 9.80
C ILE A 30 -11.46 6.64 10.46
N THR A 31 -11.68 7.56 11.41
CA THR A 31 -12.99 7.79 12.02
C THR A 31 -13.70 8.94 11.30
N SER A 32 -14.60 8.59 10.37
CA SER A 32 -15.49 9.54 9.72
C SER A 32 -16.88 8.91 9.54
N PRO A 33 -17.96 9.46 10.14
CA PRO A 33 -19.28 8.84 10.09
C PRO A 33 -19.93 8.93 8.70
N TYR A 34 -19.60 9.96 7.92
CA TYR A 34 -20.27 10.26 6.65
C TYR A 34 -19.54 9.76 5.40
N VAL A 35 -18.34 9.18 5.56
CA VAL A 35 -17.56 8.64 4.44
C VAL A 35 -17.69 7.12 4.45
N GLN A 36 -18.06 6.53 3.32
CA GLN A 36 -18.25 5.07 3.21
C GLN A 36 -16.91 4.35 3.22
N ALA A 37 -15.93 4.83 2.45
CA ALA A 37 -14.55 4.35 2.49
C ALA A 37 -13.56 5.49 2.28
N ALA A 38 -12.39 5.40 2.91
CA ALA A 38 -11.32 6.38 2.74
C ALA A 38 -9.96 5.77 2.97
N ALA A 39 -8.94 6.32 2.32
CA ALA A 39 -7.55 6.02 2.62
C ALA A 39 -6.64 7.21 2.39
N ASP A 40 -5.59 7.27 3.21
CA ASP A 40 -4.38 8.02 2.89
C ASP A 40 -3.31 7.06 2.39
N VAL A 41 -2.85 7.34 1.18
CA VAL A 41 -1.90 6.50 0.45
C VAL A 41 -0.59 7.26 0.30
N SER A 42 0.53 6.59 0.58
CA SER A 42 1.86 7.11 0.28
C SER A 42 2.17 7.05 -1.24
N ALA A 43 3.28 7.68 -1.65
CA ALA A 43 3.68 7.68 -3.07
C ALA A 43 4.03 6.27 -3.60
N ASP A 44 4.49 5.37 -2.75
CA ASP A 44 4.77 3.96 -3.06
C ASP A 44 3.53 3.06 -2.95
N GLY A 45 2.35 3.62 -2.66
CA GLY A 45 1.10 2.86 -2.59
C GLY A 45 0.81 2.21 -1.24
N ALA A 46 1.56 2.53 -0.18
CA ALA A 46 1.29 2.02 1.16
C ALA A 46 0.11 2.76 1.82
N LEU A 47 -0.76 2.00 2.49
CA LEU A 47 -1.85 2.55 3.27
C LEU A 47 -1.33 3.08 4.61
N LYS A 48 -1.47 4.39 4.84
CA LYS A 48 -1.12 5.02 6.13
C LYS A 48 -2.31 5.04 7.07
N ARG A 49 -3.47 5.41 6.53
CA ARG A 49 -4.75 5.42 7.23
C ARG A 49 -5.83 4.84 6.32
N ALA A 50 -6.77 4.10 6.88
CA ALA A 50 -7.82 3.47 6.09
C ALA A 50 -9.15 3.33 6.85
N LYS A 51 -10.24 3.34 6.08
CA LYS A 51 -11.58 2.88 6.46
C LYS A 51 -12.18 2.17 5.25
N ASN A 52 -12.55 0.90 5.40
CA ASN A 52 -13.18 0.10 4.35
C ASN A 52 -12.38 0.07 3.03
N ILE A 53 -11.06 0.16 3.12
CA ILE A 53 -10.10 -0.02 2.02
C ILE A 53 -9.23 -1.21 2.39
N ASP A 54 -9.26 -2.27 1.58
CA ASP A 54 -8.61 -3.54 1.93
C ASP A 54 -7.14 -3.54 1.50
N TRP A 55 -6.84 -2.97 0.33
CA TRP A 55 -5.47 -2.87 -0.18
C TRP A 55 -5.33 -1.76 -1.22
N VAL A 56 -4.07 -1.34 -1.43
CA VAL A 56 -3.67 -0.50 -2.55
C VAL A 56 -2.53 -1.18 -3.27
N ARG A 57 -2.59 -1.16 -4.61
CA ARG A 57 -1.55 -1.70 -5.47
C ARG A 57 -1.04 -0.58 -6.37
N HIS A 58 0.22 -0.22 -6.21
CA HIS A 58 0.96 0.59 -7.17
C HIS A 58 1.25 -0.28 -8.40
N VAL A 59 0.65 0.05 -9.54
CA VAL A 59 0.73 -0.78 -10.75
C VAL A 59 1.76 -0.27 -11.76
N ASP A 60 1.99 1.04 -11.75
CA ASP A 60 2.92 1.74 -12.63
C ASP A 60 3.16 3.14 -12.06
N THR A 61 4.16 3.87 -12.55
CA THR A 61 4.41 5.25 -12.13
C THR A 61 3.15 6.08 -12.27
N GLY A 62 2.73 6.73 -11.18
CA GLY A 62 1.55 7.56 -11.07
C GLY A 62 0.23 6.81 -11.26
N ARG A 63 0.19 5.48 -11.08
CA ARG A 63 -1.02 4.66 -11.25
C ARG A 63 -1.22 3.70 -10.08
N TYR A 64 -2.40 3.76 -9.47
CA TYR A 64 -2.73 2.98 -8.29
C TYR A 64 -4.11 2.34 -8.43
N CYS A 65 -4.22 1.09 -8.02
CA CYS A 65 -5.49 0.42 -7.80
C CYS A 65 -5.80 0.46 -6.30
N VAL A 66 -6.90 1.11 -5.92
CA VAL A 66 -7.39 1.14 -4.54
C VAL A 66 -8.58 0.21 -4.46
N ASN A 67 -8.48 -0.85 -3.66
CA ASN A 67 -9.61 -1.76 -3.46
C ASN A 67 -10.44 -1.35 -2.27
N VAL A 68 -11.73 -1.21 -2.53
CA VAL A 68 -12.71 -0.84 -1.54
C VAL A 68 -13.38 -2.12 -1.06
N SER A 69 -13.59 -2.22 0.25
CA SER A 69 -14.24 -3.36 0.87
C SER A 69 -15.63 -3.60 0.29
N ASP A 70 -16.02 -4.86 0.16
CA ASP A 70 -17.29 -5.30 -0.46
C ASP A 70 -18.55 -4.74 0.24
N GLN A 71 -18.40 -4.16 1.42
CA GLN A 71 -19.45 -3.46 2.16
C GLN A 71 -19.86 -2.12 1.49
N VAL A 72 -19.04 -1.59 0.59
CA VAL A 72 -19.22 -0.30 -0.08
C VAL A 72 -19.33 -0.52 -1.58
N ASN A 73 -20.43 -0.04 -2.17
CA ASN A 73 -20.69 -0.20 -3.60
C ASN A 73 -20.10 0.96 -4.40
N VAL A 74 -18.83 0.83 -4.79
CA VAL A 74 -18.08 1.87 -5.52
C VAL A 74 -18.78 2.29 -6.83
N ALA A 75 -19.53 1.41 -7.48
CA ALA A 75 -20.21 1.72 -8.74
C ALA A 75 -21.33 2.76 -8.61
N PHE A 76 -21.85 2.97 -7.39
CA PHE A 76 -22.90 3.96 -7.10
C PHE A 76 -22.44 5.06 -6.14
N SER A 77 -21.15 5.11 -5.82
CA SER A 77 -20.57 6.08 -4.90
C SER A 77 -19.90 7.24 -5.65
N VAL A 78 -19.80 8.38 -4.98
CA VAL A 78 -18.98 9.48 -5.48
C VAL A 78 -17.55 9.28 -4.99
N VAL A 79 -16.61 9.27 -5.93
CA VAL A 79 -15.17 9.11 -5.63
C VAL A 79 -14.48 10.46 -5.74
N GLN A 80 -13.81 10.86 -4.67
CA GLN A 80 -12.94 12.03 -4.64
C GLN A 80 -11.50 11.60 -4.36
N VAL A 81 -10.56 12.16 -5.13
CA VAL A 81 -9.13 11.98 -4.92
C VAL A 81 -8.46 13.33 -4.81
N GLU A 82 -7.82 13.56 -3.67
CA GLU A 82 -7.10 14.79 -3.36
C GLU A 82 -5.60 14.53 -3.24
N LEU A 83 -4.80 15.48 -3.72
CA LEU A 83 -3.35 15.46 -3.58
C LEU A 83 -2.95 16.48 -2.51
N PRO A 84 -1.96 16.20 -1.65
CA PRO A 84 -1.55 17.14 -0.62
C PRO A 84 -0.86 18.40 -1.15
N ASN A 85 -0.49 18.42 -2.44
CA ASN A 85 0.24 19.52 -3.08
C ASN A 85 -0.53 20.04 -4.30
N SER A 86 -0.72 21.35 -4.40
CA SER A 86 -1.39 22.03 -5.52
C SER A 86 -0.61 22.00 -6.84
N ASN A 87 0.67 21.65 -6.81
CA ASN A 87 1.53 21.53 -7.99
C ASN A 87 1.42 20.15 -8.69
N ARG A 88 0.34 19.43 -8.44
CA ARG A 88 0.08 18.09 -8.96
C ARG A 88 -1.38 17.98 -9.40
N ARG A 89 -1.67 17.00 -10.24
CA ARG A 89 -3.03 16.72 -10.73
C ARG A 89 -3.37 15.26 -10.50
N SER A 90 -4.62 15.00 -10.12
CA SER A 90 -5.18 13.67 -9.99
C SER A 90 -6.43 13.55 -10.85
N PHE A 91 -6.70 12.33 -11.31
CA PHE A 91 -8.06 11.93 -11.62
C PHE A 91 -8.26 10.47 -11.22
N SER A 92 -9.52 10.07 -11.09
CA SER A 92 -9.87 8.69 -10.77
C SER A 92 -10.93 8.16 -11.71
N THR A 93 -10.97 6.84 -11.83
CA THR A 93 -12.03 6.11 -12.55
C THR A 93 -12.48 4.94 -11.70
N ALA A 94 -13.78 4.69 -11.67
CA ALA A 94 -14.36 3.52 -11.02
C ALA A 94 -15.71 3.16 -11.67
N PRO A 95 -16.00 1.87 -11.93
CA PRO A 95 -15.08 0.73 -11.92
C PRO A 95 -14.12 0.73 -13.13
N ASN A 96 -12.96 0.07 -13.02
CA ASN A 96 -11.97 -0.01 -14.11
C ASN A 96 -11.49 -1.46 -14.32
N PRO A 97 -11.49 -1.98 -15.57
CA PRO A 97 -11.10 -3.37 -15.85
C PRO A 97 -9.64 -3.71 -15.48
N VAL A 98 -8.75 -2.71 -15.39
CA VAL A 98 -7.35 -2.92 -15.00
C VAL A 98 -7.22 -3.31 -13.52
N CYS A 99 -8.05 -2.72 -12.67
CA CYS A 99 -7.96 -2.87 -11.23
C CYS A 99 -9.02 -3.82 -10.65
N GLY A 100 -10.13 -4.03 -11.35
CA GLY A 100 -11.22 -4.93 -10.95
C GLY A 100 -12.49 -4.20 -10.54
N ALA A 101 -13.56 -4.95 -10.26
CA ALA A 101 -14.91 -4.42 -10.06
C ALA A 101 -15.07 -3.50 -8.83
N ASN A 102 -14.44 -3.84 -7.70
CA ASN A 102 -14.53 -3.08 -6.44
C ASN A 102 -13.28 -2.22 -6.23
N THR A 103 -12.86 -1.51 -7.28
CA THR A 103 -11.65 -0.69 -7.22
C THR A 103 -11.81 0.68 -7.83
N VAL A 104 -11.11 1.64 -7.22
CA VAL A 104 -10.85 2.95 -7.78
C VAL A 104 -9.46 2.92 -8.41
N THR A 105 -9.36 3.25 -9.69
CA THR A 105 -8.06 3.51 -10.31
C THR A 105 -7.73 4.98 -10.16
N VAL A 106 -6.61 5.27 -9.52
CA VAL A 106 -6.10 6.63 -9.30
C VAL A 106 -4.92 6.88 -10.21
N TYR A 107 -4.95 8.02 -10.87
CA TYR A 107 -3.87 8.51 -11.72
C TYR A 107 -3.34 9.83 -11.18
N THR A 108 -2.02 9.96 -11.11
CA THR A 108 -1.34 11.16 -10.59
C THR A 108 -0.31 11.68 -11.59
N TYR A 109 -0.29 13.00 -11.77
CA TYR A 109 0.52 13.69 -12.78
C TYR A 109 1.20 14.93 -12.18
N ASP A 110 2.31 15.33 -12.80
CA ASP A 110 2.83 16.69 -12.66
C ASP A 110 2.01 17.70 -13.49
N LEU A 111 2.34 18.99 -13.34
CA LEU A 111 1.67 20.07 -14.10
C LEU A 111 1.97 20.03 -15.61
N LYS A 112 2.98 19.25 -16.04
CA LYS A 112 3.36 19.05 -17.44
C LYS A 112 2.64 17.85 -18.06
N GLY A 113 1.86 17.10 -17.28
CA GLY A 113 1.12 15.92 -17.73
C GLY A 113 1.92 14.62 -17.69
N SER A 114 3.11 14.60 -17.09
CA SER A 114 3.88 13.36 -16.88
C SER A 114 3.34 12.62 -15.67
N TYR A 115 3.21 11.30 -15.77
CA TYR A 115 2.89 10.45 -14.62
C TYR A 115 3.97 10.56 -13.57
N VAL A 116 3.57 10.76 -12.31
CA VAL A 116 4.50 10.87 -11.18
C VAL A 116 3.86 10.25 -9.95
N ASP A 117 4.63 9.46 -9.22
CA ASP A 117 4.21 8.91 -7.94
C ASP A 117 4.01 10.03 -6.91
N ASN A 118 2.80 10.12 -6.37
CA ASN A 118 2.46 11.12 -5.37
C ASN A 118 1.62 10.48 -4.27
N PRO A 119 1.79 10.91 -3.01
CA PRO A 119 0.83 10.57 -1.98
C PRO A 119 -0.53 11.20 -2.32
N PHE A 120 -1.62 10.54 -1.96
CA PHE A 120 -2.97 11.03 -2.19
C PHE A 120 -3.92 10.55 -1.10
N THR A 121 -5.04 11.26 -0.96
CA THR A 121 -6.19 10.83 -0.16
C THR A 121 -7.33 10.47 -1.10
N VAL A 122 -7.96 9.33 -0.86
CA VAL A 122 -9.17 8.90 -1.57
C VAL A 122 -10.33 8.83 -0.60
N ALA A 123 -11.49 9.32 -1.02
CA ALA A 123 -12.74 9.23 -0.29
C ALA A 123 -13.86 8.73 -1.22
N VAL A 124 -14.65 7.80 -0.71
CA VAL A 124 -15.82 7.21 -1.36
C VAL A 124 -17.03 7.57 -0.51
N LEU A 125 -17.95 8.32 -1.09
CA LEU A 125 -19.13 8.90 -0.44
C LEU A 125 -20.41 8.14 -0.78
#